data_AF-A0AAN6GSL6-F1
#
_entry.id   AF-A0AAN6GSL6-F1
#
_cell.length_a   1.000
_cell.length_b   1.000
_cell.length_c   1.000
_cell.angle_alpha   90.00
_cell.angle_beta   90.00
_cell.angle_gamma   90.00
#
_symmetry.space_group_name_H-M   'P 1'
#
loop_
_entity.id
_entity.type
_entity.pdbx_description
1 polymer ?
#
loop_
_entity_poly.entity_id
_entity_poly.type
_entity_poly.pdbx_seq_one_letter_code
_entity_poly.pdbx_strand_id
1 'polypeptide(L)'
;MASPGRSDDHSSTASSRFTFRDAVRSVQAAFGAQSSSASEQQNAYDPFPSQMHIEPIPAGGTSGEDPTSTQRQHFPHLSAAQLEKLFPLPDTPSGSSAKGPSKEEQAALRRRELVRATLAEMELNWKLDPLTLGERSDFNQGCAAIVELLSRVRVNEKDSDPLDYSPMGQQLSEEQKRRQAQQRADSLSSGSQTQKKGNAAFVRHWEPHDVLKAIDRQDHETLLMIRDQAMDLLLDLSTPGSGATSGSGSLRTPLGYSISLGPKWDATSIVICGALSKFVNSLPDDDEHIVASAGQKGESSATTKRRRGHKTQLDPRTMQRLRKLKVNLKLAIDSSIFKDQTNLLASYMQVLIMSEGLGWVADSTESVQRALENHIRGVSSGEGQVSSNPITVANDCVMHVSNAVGDLILAAFWQMVLLRPSEVAPEAKESMNPDLFSPIPGYIFARDDRVATQYRERIRELRRVLDEAKLRADEEEGRRQSRARTLSTTSRKSVAPSELDNESRPRSGSTSQQPTVQLSRNRNKRFLTQAEQLADELGTAFRTSSEQRLELIQRFLKL
;
A
#
# COMPACT_ATOMS: atom_id res chain seq x y z
N MET A 1 -60.23 -16.67 0.67
CA MET A 1 -58.95 -17.41 0.64
C MET A 1 -58.41 -17.38 -0.78
N ALA A 2 -57.56 -16.42 -1.09
CA ALA A 2 -56.85 -16.34 -2.37
C ALA A 2 -55.56 -15.55 -2.13
N SER A 3 -54.42 -16.22 -2.20
CA SER A 3 -53.09 -15.61 -2.22
C SER A 3 -52.63 -15.52 -3.68
N PRO A 4 -52.02 -14.41 -4.13
CA PRO A 4 -51.33 -14.38 -5.40
C PRO A 4 -49.84 -14.69 -5.21
N GLY A 5 -49.33 -15.55 -6.09
CA GLY A 5 -47.90 -15.87 -6.22
C GLY A 5 -47.13 -14.72 -6.84
N ARG A 6 -45.91 -14.50 -6.34
CA ARG A 6 -44.95 -13.49 -6.79
C ARG A 6 -43.82 -14.22 -7.51
N SER A 7 -43.62 -13.89 -8.77
CA SER A 7 -42.51 -14.34 -9.61
C SER A 7 -41.32 -13.38 -9.46
N ASP A 8 -40.17 -13.91 -9.03
CA ASP A 8 -38.91 -13.18 -8.94
C ASP A 8 -38.13 -13.30 -10.26
N ASP A 9 -37.98 -12.16 -10.96
CA ASP A 9 -37.02 -11.99 -12.05
C ASP A 9 -35.71 -11.43 -11.48
N HIS A 10 -34.63 -12.22 -11.56
CA HIS A 10 -33.27 -11.77 -11.26
C HIS A 10 -32.62 -11.19 -12.52
N SER A 11 -32.56 -9.84 -12.62
CA SER A 11 -31.68 -9.15 -13.57
C SER A 11 -30.32 -8.89 -12.92
N SER A 12 -29.28 -9.61 -13.37
CA SER A 12 -27.89 -9.39 -12.99
C SER A 12 -27.31 -8.15 -13.70
N THR A 13 -27.08 -7.06 -12.98
CA THR A 13 -26.31 -5.91 -13.47
C THR A 13 -24.82 -6.15 -13.26
N ALA A 14 -24.10 -6.48 -14.33
CA ALA A 14 -22.65 -6.65 -14.33
C ALA A 14 -21.95 -5.28 -14.21
N SER A 15 -21.23 -5.07 -13.11
CA SER A 15 -20.35 -3.92 -12.91
C SER A 15 -18.98 -4.22 -13.55
N SER A 16 -18.63 -3.48 -14.60
CA SER A 16 -17.39 -3.63 -15.35
C SER A 16 -16.19 -3.11 -14.54
N ARG A 17 -15.30 -4.02 -14.14
CA ARG A 17 -14.01 -3.70 -13.50
C ARG A 17 -12.96 -3.46 -14.58
N PHE A 18 -12.20 -2.37 -14.48
CA PHE A 18 -11.02 -2.14 -15.33
C PHE A 18 -9.91 -3.12 -14.90
N THR A 19 -9.60 -4.08 -15.76
CA THR A 19 -8.68 -5.21 -15.50
C THR A 19 -7.35 -5.01 -16.23
N PHE A 20 -6.32 -5.82 -15.89
CA PHE A 20 -5.05 -5.84 -16.63
C PHE A 20 -5.27 -6.07 -18.13
N ARG A 21 -6.32 -6.82 -18.49
CA ARG A 21 -6.86 -7.00 -19.84
C ARG A 21 -7.21 -5.68 -20.55
N ASP A 22 -7.73 -4.70 -19.83
CA ASP A 22 -8.06 -3.38 -20.39
C ASP A 22 -6.81 -2.51 -20.61
N ALA A 23 -5.77 -2.67 -19.78
CA ALA A 23 -4.47 -2.03 -20.00
C ALA A 23 -3.74 -2.61 -21.21
N VAL A 24 -3.73 -3.94 -21.39
CA VAL A 24 -3.16 -4.60 -22.58
C VAL A 24 -3.93 -4.22 -23.85
N ARG A 25 -5.27 -4.16 -23.79
CA ARG A 25 -6.10 -3.67 -24.91
C ARG A 25 -5.90 -2.20 -25.20
N SER A 26 -5.70 -1.35 -24.19
CA SER A 26 -5.44 0.08 -24.38
C SER A 26 -4.10 0.32 -25.06
N VAL A 27 -3.05 -0.42 -24.67
CA VAL A 27 -1.75 -0.41 -25.34
C VAL A 27 -1.91 -0.91 -26.79
N GLN A 28 -2.64 -2.00 -27.04
CA GLN A 28 -2.89 -2.52 -28.39
C GLN A 28 -3.75 -1.58 -29.27
N ALA A 29 -4.76 -0.91 -28.71
CA ALA A 29 -5.64 0.00 -29.43
C ALA A 29 -4.94 1.32 -29.79
N ALA A 30 -4.03 1.80 -28.94
CA ALA A 30 -3.19 2.95 -29.24
C ALA A 30 -2.28 2.72 -30.46
N PHE A 31 -1.99 1.46 -30.81
CA PHE A 31 -1.20 1.10 -31.99
C PHE A 31 -2.01 0.87 -33.27
N GLY A 32 -3.34 0.83 -33.21
CA GLY A 32 -4.23 0.54 -34.35
C GLY A 32 -4.89 1.76 -35.01
N ALA A 33 -4.79 2.95 -34.43
CA ALA A 33 -5.46 4.14 -34.94
C ALA A 33 -4.60 4.86 -36.00
N GLN A 34 -4.82 4.56 -37.29
CA GLN A 34 -4.37 5.41 -38.38
C GLN A 34 -5.34 6.60 -38.51
N SER A 35 -4.84 7.81 -38.26
CA SER A 35 -5.58 9.06 -38.46
C SER A 35 -5.51 9.50 -39.92
N SER A 36 -6.68 9.55 -40.56
CA SER A 36 -6.90 10.30 -41.79
C SER A 36 -7.09 11.79 -41.48
N SER A 37 -6.39 12.61 -42.27
CA SER A 37 -6.70 14.00 -42.68
C SER A 37 -6.56 15.18 -41.70
N ALA A 38 -5.60 16.05 -42.06
CA ALA A 38 -5.77 17.45 -42.49
C ALA A 38 -5.77 18.61 -41.46
N SER A 39 -4.71 19.45 -41.59
CA SER A 39 -4.62 20.93 -41.50
C SER A 39 -5.29 21.63 -40.29
N GLU A 40 -4.70 22.52 -39.50
CA GLU A 40 -3.79 23.64 -39.82
C GLU A 40 -3.45 24.40 -38.50
N GLN A 41 -2.34 25.14 -38.51
CA GLN A 41 -1.96 26.29 -37.66
C GLN A 41 -1.39 26.11 -36.23
N GLN A 42 -0.05 26.10 -36.20
CA GLN A 42 0.87 26.89 -35.37
C GLN A 42 0.47 27.27 -33.93
N ASN A 43 1.21 26.73 -32.96
CA ASN A 43 1.96 27.56 -31.99
C ASN A 43 3.13 26.77 -31.37
N ALA A 44 4.25 27.45 -31.25
CA ALA A 44 5.55 26.94 -30.85
C ALA A 44 5.62 26.62 -29.35
N TYR A 45 6.02 25.39 -29.02
CA TYR A 45 6.67 25.02 -27.77
C TYR A 45 7.59 23.82 -28.06
N ASP A 46 8.88 23.96 -27.73
CA ASP A 46 9.89 22.90 -27.85
C ASP A 46 9.60 21.76 -26.86
N PRO A 47 9.51 20.48 -27.30
CA PRO A 47 9.48 19.34 -26.39
C PRO A 47 10.86 18.68 -26.23
N PHE A 48 11.04 18.08 -25.05
CA PHE A 48 12.14 17.20 -24.63
C PHE A 48 12.75 16.29 -25.73
N PRO A 49 14.05 15.94 -25.63
CA PRO A 49 14.70 15.07 -26.59
C PRO A 49 14.13 13.66 -26.50
N SER A 50 13.22 13.33 -27.43
CA SER A 50 12.68 11.99 -27.63
C SER A 50 13.45 11.33 -28.77
N GLN A 51 14.39 10.44 -28.47
CA GLN A 51 15.00 9.57 -29.48
C GLN A 51 14.97 8.10 -29.03
N MET A 52 13.76 7.52 -29.06
CA MET A 52 13.60 6.09 -29.38
C MET A 52 12.70 6.01 -30.61
N HIS A 53 13.32 5.71 -31.76
CA HIS A 53 12.63 5.68 -33.05
C HIS A 53 12.00 4.30 -33.27
N ILE A 54 10.67 4.22 -33.16
CA ILE A 54 9.89 3.02 -33.47
C ILE A 54 9.40 3.14 -34.92
N GLU A 55 9.85 2.26 -35.81
CA GLU A 55 9.51 2.32 -37.23
C GLU A 55 8.15 1.63 -37.50
N PRO A 56 7.25 2.23 -38.31
CA PRO A 56 5.98 1.61 -38.69
C PRO A 56 6.16 0.46 -39.71
N ILE A 57 5.28 -0.54 -39.63
CA ILE A 57 5.28 -1.76 -40.44
C ILE A 57 5.02 -1.41 -41.93
N PRO A 58 5.78 -1.96 -42.90
CA PRO A 58 5.47 -1.78 -44.32
C PRO A 58 4.16 -2.49 -44.68
N ALA A 59 3.19 -1.74 -45.21
CA ALA A 59 1.92 -2.26 -45.70
C ALA A 59 2.13 -3.07 -47.00
N GLY A 60 2.23 -4.39 -46.86
CA GLY A 60 2.30 -5.32 -47.99
C GLY A 60 0.91 -5.87 -48.36
N GLY A 61 0.44 -5.54 -49.57
CA GLY A 61 -0.30 -6.42 -50.47
C GLY A 61 -1.61 -7.06 -50.00
N THR A 62 -2.71 -6.47 -50.46
CA THR A 62 -4.12 -6.90 -50.37
C THR A 62 -4.42 -8.34 -50.83
N SER A 63 -5.03 -9.15 -49.97
CA SER A 63 -6.16 -10.04 -50.35
C SER A 63 -6.99 -10.36 -49.10
N GLY A 64 -8.31 -10.22 -49.22
CA GLY A 64 -9.24 -10.10 -48.10
C GLY A 64 -9.68 -11.43 -47.49
N GLU A 65 -8.98 -11.85 -46.44
CA GLU A 65 -9.49 -12.71 -45.37
C GLU A 65 -9.09 -12.08 -44.04
N ASP A 66 -10.04 -11.88 -43.12
CA ASP A 66 -9.88 -11.17 -41.85
C ASP A 66 -8.83 -11.88 -40.96
N PRO A 67 -7.56 -11.43 -40.90
CA PRO A 67 -6.46 -12.20 -40.33
C PRO A 67 -6.31 -12.01 -38.81
N THR A 68 -7.29 -11.36 -38.16
CA THR A 68 -7.08 -10.75 -36.83
C THR A 68 -7.25 -11.71 -35.65
N SER A 69 -7.76 -12.93 -35.84
CA SER A 69 -8.00 -13.86 -34.72
C SER A 69 -7.01 -15.03 -34.61
N THR A 70 -6.39 -15.47 -35.71
CA THR A 70 -5.54 -16.68 -35.73
C THR A 70 -4.05 -16.41 -35.50
N GLN A 71 -3.56 -15.20 -35.73
CA GLN A 71 -2.12 -14.89 -35.58
C GLN A 71 -1.64 -14.75 -34.12
N ARG A 72 -2.53 -14.62 -33.13
CA ARG A 72 -2.14 -14.38 -31.73
C ARG A 72 -1.76 -15.65 -30.93
N GLN A 73 -1.75 -16.82 -31.57
CA GLN A 73 -1.48 -18.08 -30.86
C GLN A 73 0.02 -18.39 -30.67
N HIS A 74 0.89 -17.72 -31.42
CA HIS A 74 2.33 -17.99 -31.42
C HIS A 74 3.09 -17.04 -30.46
N PHE A 75 4.03 -17.59 -29.68
CA PHE A 75 4.90 -16.78 -28.81
C PHE A 75 5.88 -15.96 -29.67
N PRO A 76 6.06 -14.65 -29.43
CA PRO A 76 7.00 -13.84 -30.20
C PRO A 76 8.43 -14.37 -30.10
N HIS A 77 9.15 -14.39 -31.23
CA HIS A 77 10.54 -14.86 -31.29
C HIS A 77 11.51 -13.68 -31.37
N LEU A 78 12.52 -13.69 -30.51
CA LEU A 78 13.62 -12.71 -30.55
C LEU A 78 14.83 -13.34 -31.27
N SER A 79 15.23 -12.76 -32.40
CA SER A 79 16.35 -13.30 -33.18
C SER A 79 17.67 -13.19 -32.43
N ALA A 80 18.60 -14.13 -32.68
CA ALA A 80 19.94 -14.09 -32.08
C ALA A 80 20.68 -12.77 -32.41
N ALA A 81 20.51 -12.25 -33.63
CA ALA A 81 21.08 -10.97 -34.04
C ALA A 81 20.51 -9.77 -33.26
N GLN A 82 19.23 -9.79 -32.88
CA GLN A 82 18.64 -8.75 -32.02
C GLN A 82 19.17 -8.83 -30.59
N LEU A 83 19.34 -10.03 -30.04
CA LEU A 83 19.99 -10.21 -28.75
C LEU A 83 21.44 -9.72 -28.76
N GLU A 84 22.14 -9.91 -29.88
CA GLU A 84 23.50 -9.41 -30.05
C GLU A 84 23.55 -7.88 -30.06
N LYS A 85 22.56 -7.23 -30.69
CA LYS A 85 22.42 -5.76 -30.69
C LYS A 85 22.01 -5.18 -29.35
N LEU A 86 21.12 -5.86 -28.62
CA LEU A 86 20.67 -5.41 -27.29
C LEU A 86 21.76 -5.54 -26.23
N PHE A 87 22.63 -6.54 -26.38
CA PHE A 87 23.74 -6.79 -25.47
C PHE A 87 25.05 -6.90 -26.28
N PRO A 88 25.57 -5.79 -26.83
CA PRO A 88 26.79 -5.83 -27.65
C PRO A 88 27.97 -6.39 -26.84
N LEU A 89 28.86 -7.12 -27.51
CA LEU A 89 30.16 -7.44 -26.93
C LEU A 89 31.02 -6.18 -26.99
N PRO A 90 31.83 -5.89 -25.98
CA PRO A 90 32.77 -4.78 -26.05
C PRO A 90 33.68 -4.98 -27.26
N ASP A 91 33.82 -3.96 -28.11
CA ASP A 91 34.69 -3.99 -29.28
C ASP A 91 36.14 -4.17 -28.82
N THR A 92 36.59 -5.41 -28.70
CA THR A 92 38.00 -5.68 -28.49
C THR A 92 38.69 -5.36 -29.82
N PRO A 93 39.63 -4.39 -29.88
CA PRO A 93 40.34 -4.09 -31.11
C PRO A 93 40.97 -5.39 -31.61
N SER A 94 40.55 -5.79 -32.81
CA SER A 94 40.91 -7.04 -33.48
C SER A 94 42.43 -7.12 -33.71
N GLY A 95 43.17 -7.47 -32.66
CA GLY A 95 44.62 -7.58 -32.63
C GLY A 95 45.03 -8.80 -31.81
N SER A 96 44.83 -9.99 -32.37
CA SER A 96 45.52 -11.27 -32.11
C SER A 96 46.18 -11.48 -30.73
N SER A 97 45.46 -11.27 -29.63
CA SER A 97 45.99 -11.61 -28.31
C SER A 97 45.58 -13.04 -27.97
N ALA A 98 46.56 -13.94 -27.82
CA ALA A 98 46.38 -15.35 -27.41
C ALA A 98 45.88 -15.52 -25.96
N LYS A 99 45.34 -14.47 -25.34
CA LYS A 99 44.69 -14.49 -24.03
C LYS A 99 43.20 -14.58 -24.27
N GLY A 100 42.55 -15.57 -23.65
CA GLY A 100 41.12 -15.84 -23.81
C GLY A 100 40.19 -14.65 -23.52
N PRO A 101 38.87 -14.84 -23.65
CA PRO A 101 37.89 -13.76 -23.65
C PRO A 101 38.01 -12.90 -22.39
N SER A 102 37.93 -11.59 -22.56
CA SER A 102 38.09 -10.65 -21.45
C SER A 102 37.02 -10.89 -20.37
N LYS A 103 37.26 -10.46 -19.13
CA LYS A 103 36.27 -10.60 -18.04
C LYS A 103 34.93 -9.93 -18.40
N GLU A 104 35.00 -8.82 -19.14
CA GLU A 104 33.84 -8.08 -19.60
C GLU A 104 33.11 -8.78 -20.74
N GLU A 105 33.85 -9.36 -21.68
CA GLU A 105 33.30 -10.21 -22.74
C GLU A 105 32.59 -11.44 -22.16
N GLN A 106 33.20 -12.11 -21.17
CA GLN A 106 32.58 -13.22 -20.45
C GLN A 106 31.30 -12.78 -19.72
N ALA A 107 31.28 -11.58 -19.13
CA ALA A 107 30.08 -11.04 -18.48
C ALA A 107 28.96 -10.74 -19.48
N ALA A 108 29.30 -10.20 -20.67
CA ALA A 108 28.34 -9.97 -21.75
C ALA A 108 27.79 -11.29 -22.31
N LEU A 109 28.64 -12.32 -22.50
CA LEU A 109 28.22 -13.66 -22.90
C LEU A 109 27.27 -14.30 -21.87
N ARG A 110 27.58 -14.21 -20.57
CA ARG A 110 26.68 -14.69 -19.50
C ARG A 110 25.32 -13.99 -19.50
N ARG A 111 25.30 -12.67 -19.71
CA ARG A 111 24.04 -11.91 -19.84
C ARG A 111 23.19 -12.42 -21.02
N ARG A 112 23.81 -12.64 -22.19
CA ARG A 112 23.13 -13.20 -23.36
C ARG A 112 22.58 -14.61 -23.08
N GLU A 113 23.35 -15.46 -22.43
CA GLU A 113 22.93 -16.82 -22.07
C GLU A 113 21.74 -16.80 -21.09
N LEU A 114 21.77 -15.95 -20.07
CA LEU A 114 20.68 -15.78 -19.11
C LEU A 114 19.38 -15.32 -19.80
N VAL A 115 19.48 -14.35 -20.72
CA VAL A 115 18.32 -13.87 -21.47
C VAL A 115 17.75 -14.97 -22.37
N ARG A 116 18.59 -15.77 -23.03
CA ARG A 116 18.14 -16.93 -23.82
C ARG A 116 17.43 -17.98 -22.97
N ALA A 117 17.98 -18.30 -21.79
CA ALA A 117 17.36 -19.24 -20.86
C ALA A 117 15.99 -18.73 -20.38
N THR A 118 15.89 -17.43 -20.08
CA THR A 118 14.65 -16.79 -19.66
C THR A 118 13.60 -16.82 -20.78
N LEU A 119 13.98 -16.51 -22.01
CA LEU A 119 13.09 -16.56 -23.17
C LEU A 119 12.58 -17.99 -23.45
N ALA A 120 13.44 -19.00 -23.30
CA ALA A 120 13.05 -20.40 -23.44
C ALA A 120 12.06 -20.84 -22.35
N GLU A 121 12.25 -20.37 -21.11
CA GLU A 121 11.31 -20.61 -20.01
C GLU A 121 9.95 -19.94 -20.25
N MET A 122 9.94 -18.68 -20.71
CA MET A 122 8.71 -17.97 -21.08
C MET A 122 7.98 -18.67 -22.24
N GLU A 123 8.69 -19.13 -23.26
CA GLU A 123 8.12 -19.88 -24.38
C GLU A 123 7.55 -21.23 -23.91
N LEU A 124 8.25 -21.93 -23.01
CA LEU A 124 7.78 -23.18 -22.44
C LEU A 124 6.49 -22.95 -21.62
N ASN A 125 6.47 -21.93 -20.76
CA ASN A 125 5.30 -21.54 -19.98
C ASN A 125 4.13 -21.15 -20.90
N TRP A 126 4.40 -20.44 -22.00
CA TRP A 126 3.41 -20.15 -23.02
C TRP A 126 2.85 -21.43 -23.65
N LYS A 127 3.68 -22.43 -23.97
CA LYS A 127 3.22 -23.72 -24.54
C LYS A 127 2.44 -24.56 -23.54
N LEU A 128 2.83 -24.54 -22.27
CA LEU A 128 2.20 -25.31 -21.20
C LEU A 128 0.91 -24.69 -20.67
N ASP A 129 0.66 -23.40 -20.95
CA ASP A 129 -0.56 -22.72 -20.54
C ASP A 129 -1.78 -23.36 -21.19
N PRO A 130 -2.65 -24.04 -20.43
CA PRO A 130 -3.84 -24.64 -20.99
C PRO A 130 -4.72 -23.51 -21.52
N LEU A 131 -5.15 -23.63 -22.77
CA LEU A 131 -6.12 -22.72 -23.40
C LEU A 131 -7.51 -22.96 -22.80
N THR A 132 -7.66 -22.71 -21.51
CA THR A 132 -8.96 -22.73 -20.85
C THR A 132 -9.76 -21.54 -21.36
N LEU A 133 -10.84 -21.81 -22.11
CA LEU A 133 -11.75 -20.82 -22.69
C LEU A 133 -11.21 -20.05 -23.90
N GLY A 134 -10.19 -20.57 -24.59
CA GLY A 134 -9.68 -19.99 -25.84
C GLY A 134 -8.77 -18.76 -25.67
N GLU A 135 -8.46 -18.37 -24.44
CA GLU A 135 -7.50 -17.32 -24.12
C GLU A 135 -6.41 -17.89 -23.19
N ARG A 136 -5.17 -17.39 -23.33
CA ARG A 136 -4.05 -17.73 -22.43
C ARG A 136 -4.12 -16.89 -21.17
N SER A 137 -3.45 -17.32 -20.09
CA SER A 137 -3.37 -16.56 -18.84
C SER A 137 -2.77 -15.15 -19.05
N ASP A 138 -3.28 -14.17 -18.29
CA ASP A 138 -2.82 -12.77 -18.34
C ASP A 138 -1.31 -12.63 -18.13
N PHE A 139 -0.72 -13.49 -17.29
CA PHE A 139 0.72 -13.53 -17.05
C PHE A 139 1.49 -13.86 -18.33
N ASN A 140 1.11 -14.93 -19.03
CA ASN A 140 1.77 -15.33 -20.27
C ASN A 140 1.55 -14.32 -21.39
N GLN A 141 0.35 -13.69 -21.46
CA GLN A 141 0.09 -12.57 -22.36
C GLN A 141 1.03 -11.39 -22.10
N GLY A 142 1.28 -11.05 -20.82
CA GLY A 142 2.25 -10.05 -20.42
C GLY A 142 3.68 -10.41 -20.86
N CYS A 143 4.11 -11.65 -20.64
CA CYS A 143 5.42 -12.12 -21.08
C CYS A 143 5.59 -12.03 -22.60
N ALA A 144 4.59 -12.46 -23.38
CA ALA A 144 4.63 -12.34 -24.83
C ALA A 144 4.73 -10.88 -25.29
N ALA A 145 3.97 -9.96 -24.68
CA ALA A 145 4.04 -8.54 -24.99
C ALA A 145 5.43 -7.94 -24.71
N ILE A 146 6.10 -8.37 -23.63
CA ILE A 146 7.48 -7.95 -23.33
C ILE A 146 8.44 -8.42 -24.42
N VAL A 147 8.36 -9.68 -24.85
CA VAL A 147 9.23 -10.21 -25.92
C VAL A 147 8.96 -9.52 -27.26
N GLU A 148 7.69 -9.23 -27.57
CA GLU A 148 7.31 -8.44 -28.74
C GLU A 148 7.91 -7.03 -28.68
N LEU A 149 7.88 -6.38 -27.51
CA LEU A 149 8.48 -5.07 -27.32
C LEU A 149 10.00 -5.12 -27.51
N LEU A 150 10.68 -6.10 -26.91
CA LEU A 150 12.13 -6.32 -27.09
C LEU A 150 12.50 -6.57 -28.56
N SER A 151 11.65 -7.25 -29.32
CA SER A 151 11.86 -7.47 -30.76
C SER A 151 11.77 -6.18 -31.59
N ARG A 152 11.14 -5.13 -31.05
CA ARG A 152 10.97 -3.83 -31.71
C ARG A 152 12.00 -2.78 -31.28
N VAL A 153 12.69 -2.99 -30.16
CA VAL A 153 13.74 -2.06 -29.69
C VAL A 153 14.90 -2.08 -30.69
N ARG A 154 15.20 -0.91 -31.26
CA ARG A 154 16.40 -0.66 -32.08
C ARG A 154 17.39 0.14 -31.25
N VAL A 155 18.60 -0.40 -31.10
CA VAL A 155 19.72 0.32 -30.51
C VAL A 155 20.40 1.08 -31.65
N ASN A 156 20.37 2.41 -31.61
CA ASN A 156 21.10 3.23 -32.58
C ASN A 156 22.58 3.27 -32.17
N GLU A 157 23.46 2.77 -33.05
CA GLU A 157 24.92 2.71 -32.82
C GLU A 157 25.58 4.11 -32.72
N LYS A 158 24.86 5.19 -33.05
CA LYS A 158 25.43 6.54 -33.15
C LYS A 158 25.44 7.38 -31.88
N ASP A 159 24.77 6.95 -30.81
CA ASP A 159 24.66 7.71 -29.55
C ASP A 159 25.41 7.07 -28.37
N SER A 160 26.39 6.20 -28.63
CA SER A 160 27.21 5.60 -27.58
C SER A 160 28.29 6.56 -27.08
N ASP A 161 27.87 7.70 -26.52
CA ASP A 161 28.68 8.32 -25.47
C ASP A 161 28.55 7.40 -24.24
N PRO A 162 29.66 6.91 -23.67
CA PRO A 162 29.61 5.89 -22.63
C PRO A 162 29.03 6.51 -21.37
N LEU A 163 27.72 6.37 -21.18
CA LEU A 163 27.08 6.59 -19.89
C LEU A 163 27.63 5.51 -18.96
N ASP A 164 28.48 5.96 -18.04
CA ASP A 164 29.20 5.18 -17.03
C ASP A 164 28.21 4.52 -16.05
N TYR A 165 27.51 3.50 -16.52
CA TYR A 165 26.57 2.71 -15.73
C TYR A 165 27.32 1.53 -15.12
N SER A 166 28.05 1.81 -14.03
CA SER A 166 28.71 0.78 -13.23
C SER A 166 27.64 -0.07 -12.52
N PRO A 167 27.50 -1.38 -12.84
CA PRO A 167 26.43 -2.19 -12.28
C PRO A 167 26.89 -2.76 -10.93
N MET A 168 26.57 -2.06 -9.83
CA MET A 168 26.54 -2.69 -8.52
C MET A 168 25.20 -3.41 -8.31
N GLY A 169 25.28 -4.73 -8.11
CA GLY A 169 24.35 -5.41 -7.22
C GLY A 169 23.28 -6.31 -7.83
N GLN A 170 23.65 -7.34 -8.60
CA GLN A 170 22.81 -8.55 -8.74
C GLN A 170 23.67 -9.81 -8.93
N GLN A 171 24.22 -10.35 -7.83
CA GLN A 171 24.78 -11.71 -7.80
C GLN A 171 24.46 -12.43 -6.48
N LEU A 172 23.23 -12.36 -5.99
CA LEU A 172 22.78 -13.18 -4.85
C LEU A 172 21.28 -13.45 -4.96
N SER A 173 20.88 -14.46 -5.77
CA SER A 173 19.48 -14.93 -5.75
C SER A 173 19.31 -16.38 -6.23
N GLU A 174 20.17 -16.89 -7.11
CA GLU A 174 19.98 -18.26 -7.63
C GLU A 174 20.44 -19.37 -6.67
N GLU A 175 21.42 -19.12 -5.80
CA GLU A 175 21.96 -20.15 -4.90
C GLU A 175 21.07 -20.42 -3.67
N GLN A 176 20.24 -19.44 -3.29
CA GLN A 176 19.24 -19.61 -2.22
C GLN A 176 18.00 -20.38 -2.68
N LYS A 177 17.58 -20.25 -3.94
CA LYS A 177 16.45 -21.04 -4.50
C LYS A 177 16.79 -22.53 -4.64
N ARG A 178 18.05 -22.88 -4.94
CA ARG A 178 18.49 -24.29 -5.00
C ARG A 178 18.53 -24.97 -3.62
N ARG A 179 18.87 -24.25 -2.55
CA ARG A 179 18.93 -24.84 -1.20
C ARG A 179 17.55 -25.10 -0.57
N GLN A 180 16.51 -24.33 -0.92
CA GLN A 180 15.15 -24.57 -0.42
C GLN A 180 14.43 -25.73 -1.13
N ALA A 181 14.76 -26.04 -2.38
CA ALA A 181 14.19 -27.18 -3.10
C ALA A 181 14.78 -28.52 -2.61
N GLN A 182 16.07 -28.55 -2.22
CA GLN A 182 16.73 -29.77 -1.73
C GLN A 182 16.25 -30.16 -0.31
N GLN A 183 15.91 -29.18 0.55
CA GLN A 183 15.47 -29.45 1.93
C GLN A 183 14.04 -30.02 2.05
N ARG A 184 13.24 -29.99 0.97
CA ARG A 184 11.89 -30.57 0.95
C ARG A 184 11.84 -32.03 0.51
N ALA A 185 12.90 -32.58 -0.07
CA ALA A 185 12.92 -33.97 -0.54
C ALA A 185 13.39 -34.98 0.52
N ASP A 186 14.17 -34.56 1.52
CA ASP A 186 14.78 -35.47 2.51
C ASP A 186 13.98 -35.66 3.81
N SER A 187 12.77 -35.10 3.93
CA SER A 187 11.97 -35.13 5.16
C SER A 187 10.82 -36.16 5.21
N LEU A 188 10.75 -37.11 4.26
CA LEU A 188 9.67 -38.12 4.19
C LEU A 188 10.13 -39.59 4.36
N SER A 189 11.28 -39.83 5.01
CA SER A 189 11.77 -41.20 5.24
C SER A 189 12.36 -41.37 6.64
N SER A 190 11.53 -41.73 7.63
CA SER A 190 11.85 -42.69 8.70
C SER A 190 10.70 -42.81 9.70
N GLY A 191 9.73 -43.66 9.35
CA GLY A 191 8.81 -44.23 10.31
C GLY A 191 9.48 -45.40 11.03
N SER A 192 10.07 -45.16 12.20
CA SER A 192 10.33 -46.20 13.19
C SER A 192 9.95 -45.68 14.58
N GLN A 193 8.76 -46.09 15.03
CA GLN A 193 8.27 -45.87 16.38
C GLN A 193 9.13 -46.65 17.38
N THR A 194 10.02 -45.94 18.07
CA THR A 194 10.54 -46.37 19.37
C THR A 194 10.24 -45.28 20.38
N GLN A 195 9.38 -45.60 21.34
CA GLN A 195 8.99 -44.74 22.46
C GLN A 195 10.24 -44.31 23.26
N LYS A 196 10.70 -43.07 23.05
CA LYS A 196 11.74 -42.44 23.86
C LYS A 196 11.12 -41.71 25.03
N LYS A 197 11.42 -42.21 26.24
CA LYS A 197 11.38 -41.48 27.51
C LYS A 197 11.94 -40.07 27.30
N GLY A 198 11.20 -39.06 27.74
CA GLY A 198 11.55 -37.66 27.59
C GLY A 198 12.92 -37.35 28.18
N ASN A 199 13.89 -37.08 27.30
CA ASN A 199 15.06 -36.30 27.68
C ASN A 199 14.54 -34.89 27.97
N ALA A 200 14.47 -34.53 29.26
CA ALA A 200 14.49 -33.14 29.65
C ALA A 200 15.79 -32.57 29.08
N ALA A 201 15.70 -31.93 27.91
CA ALA A 201 16.82 -31.26 27.28
C ALA A 201 17.37 -30.28 28.32
N PHE A 202 18.62 -30.47 28.72
CA PHE A 202 19.28 -29.58 29.66
C PHE A 202 19.08 -28.15 29.17
N VAL A 203 18.43 -27.32 29.98
CA VAL A 203 18.21 -25.90 29.68
C VAL A 203 19.60 -25.26 29.64
N ARG A 204 20.11 -25.08 28.42
CA ARG A 204 21.41 -24.46 28.20
C ARG A 204 21.31 -23.01 28.64
N HIS A 205 22.21 -22.60 29.52
CA HIS A 205 22.29 -21.20 29.93
C HIS A 205 23.08 -20.47 28.86
N TRP A 206 22.44 -19.49 28.22
CA TRP A 206 23.07 -18.66 27.20
C TRP A 206 23.73 -17.46 27.85
N GLU A 207 24.91 -17.10 27.35
CA GLU A 207 25.63 -15.91 27.79
C GLU A 207 25.81 -14.90 26.63
N PRO A 208 26.11 -13.62 26.91
CA PRO A 208 26.32 -12.61 25.87
C PRO A 208 27.40 -12.98 24.84
N HIS A 209 28.42 -13.72 25.27
CA HIS A 209 29.51 -14.16 24.40
C HIS A 209 29.04 -15.20 23.36
N ASP A 210 28.02 -16.01 23.67
CA ASP A 210 27.43 -16.95 22.72
C ASP A 210 26.69 -16.21 21.60
N VAL A 211 25.99 -15.11 21.93
CA VAL A 211 25.30 -14.26 20.95
C VAL A 211 26.30 -13.67 19.96
N LEU A 212 27.37 -13.07 20.47
CA LEU A 212 28.41 -12.45 19.63
C LEU A 212 29.10 -13.49 18.75
N LYS A 213 29.46 -14.64 19.31
CA LYS A 213 30.06 -15.75 18.56
C LYS A 213 29.12 -16.31 17.49
N ALA A 214 27.81 -16.35 17.75
CA ALA A 214 26.82 -16.74 16.77
C ALA A 214 26.70 -15.72 15.64
N ILE A 215 26.77 -14.42 15.94
CA ILE A 215 26.79 -13.34 14.94
C ILE A 215 28.04 -13.43 14.05
N ASP A 216 29.23 -13.59 14.65
CA ASP A 216 30.50 -13.68 13.92
C ASP A 216 30.52 -14.87 12.96
N ARG A 217 29.92 -15.99 13.37
CA ARG A 217 29.82 -17.22 12.57
C ARG A 217 28.62 -17.26 11.63
N GLN A 218 27.74 -16.27 11.68
CA GLN A 218 26.45 -16.25 10.96
C GLN A 218 25.61 -17.51 11.27
N ASP A 219 25.68 -17.98 12.52
CA ASP A 219 24.95 -19.14 13.01
C ASP A 219 23.52 -18.74 13.39
N HIS A 220 22.67 -18.68 12.36
CA HIS A 220 21.27 -18.29 12.49
C HIS A 220 20.48 -19.27 13.36
N GLU A 221 20.86 -20.55 13.41
CA GLU A 221 20.16 -21.56 14.21
C GLU A 221 20.36 -21.29 15.70
N THR A 222 21.60 -21.02 16.13
CA THR A 222 21.91 -20.64 17.50
C THR A 222 21.19 -19.35 17.91
N LEU A 223 21.13 -18.34 17.02
CA LEU A 223 20.38 -17.11 17.30
C LEU A 223 18.89 -17.34 17.51
N LEU A 224 18.28 -18.27 16.76
CA LEU A 224 16.88 -18.64 16.92
C LEU A 224 16.64 -19.40 18.24
N MET A 225 17.57 -20.25 18.66
CA MET A 225 17.50 -20.91 19.99
C MET A 225 17.63 -19.89 21.13
N ILE A 226 18.56 -18.93 21.01
CA ILE A 226 18.74 -17.85 21.98
C ILE A 226 17.49 -16.98 22.07
N ARG A 227 16.86 -16.65 20.93
CA ARG A 227 15.58 -15.91 20.93
C ARG A 227 14.54 -16.59 21.82
N ASP A 228 14.37 -17.90 21.66
CA ASP A 228 13.31 -18.65 22.34
C ASP A 228 13.61 -18.85 23.83
N GLN A 229 14.88 -18.95 24.23
CA GLN A 229 15.27 -19.24 25.62
C GLN A 229 15.70 -17.99 26.41
N ALA A 230 16.28 -16.99 25.76
CA ALA A 230 16.96 -15.86 26.39
C ALA A 230 16.85 -14.57 25.56
N MET A 231 15.63 -14.15 25.22
CA MET A 231 15.35 -12.92 24.46
C MET A 231 16.02 -11.65 25.03
N ASP A 232 16.21 -11.60 26.35
CA ASP A 232 16.87 -10.47 27.02
C ASP A 232 18.30 -10.23 26.49
N LEU A 233 19.02 -11.29 26.08
CA LEU A 233 20.37 -11.21 25.51
C LEU A 233 20.39 -10.61 24.09
N LEU A 234 19.28 -10.73 23.34
CA LEU A 234 19.14 -10.10 22.02
C LEU A 234 18.82 -8.60 22.14
N LEU A 235 18.27 -8.17 23.28
CA LEU A 235 17.94 -6.77 23.55
C LEU A 235 19.08 -6.01 24.22
N ASP A 236 19.95 -6.68 24.95
CA ASP A 236 20.99 -6.00 25.71
C ASP A 236 22.18 -6.94 25.94
N LEU A 237 23.35 -6.58 25.41
CA LEU A 237 24.58 -7.28 25.75
C LEU A 237 25.16 -6.83 27.09
N SER A 238 24.61 -5.77 27.71
CA SER A 238 25.11 -5.30 28.99
C SER A 238 24.78 -6.30 30.09
N THR A 239 25.84 -6.92 30.62
CA THR A 239 25.76 -7.74 31.81
C THR A 239 25.31 -6.85 32.97
N PRO A 240 24.25 -7.20 33.72
CA PRO A 240 23.79 -6.40 34.85
C PRO A 240 24.91 -6.32 35.90
N GLY A 241 25.61 -5.19 35.96
CA GLY A 241 26.76 -4.97 36.84
C GLY A 241 27.94 -4.25 36.19
N SER A 242 28.04 -4.24 34.86
CA SER A 242 29.08 -3.45 34.18
C SER A 242 28.64 -2.00 34.10
N GLY A 243 29.11 -1.17 35.05
CA GLY A 243 28.80 0.26 35.16
C GLY A 243 28.83 0.96 33.80
N ALA A 244 27.73 1.60 33.46
CA ALA A 244 27.49 2.25 32.18
C ALA A 244 28.45 3.44 31.97
N THR A 245 29.66 3.19 31.50
CA THR A 245 30.52 4.24 30.96
C THR A 245 29.99 4.60 29.58
N SER A 246 29.40 5.79 29.52
CA SER A 246 28.75 6.41 28.36
C SER A 246 29.78 6.68 27.26
N GLY A 247 29.58 6.18 26.03
CA GLY A 247 30.47 6.57 24.93
C GLY A 247 30.26 5.89 23.57
N SER A 248 29.76 4.65 23.53
CA SER A 248 29.48 3.98 22.25
C SER A 248 28.24 3.09 22.38
N GLY A 249 27.06 3.70 22.11
CA GLY A 249 25.76 3.07 22.34
C GLY A 249 25.35 2.08 21.25
N SER A 250 25.74 2.30 19.99
CA SER A 250 25.30 1.46 18.87
C SER A 250 25.90 0.05 18.89
N LEU A 251 27.20 -0.08 19.21
CA LEU A 251 27.90 -1.37 19.26
C LEU A 251 27.48 -2.29 20.43
N ARG A 252 26.67 -1.78 21.36
CA ARG A 252 26.25 -2.55 22.55
C ARG A 252 25.05 -3.45 22.28
N THR A 253 24.43 -3.32 21.12
CA THR A 253 23.26 -4.12 20.76
C THR A 253 23.68 -5.19 19.77
N PRO A 254 23.17 -6.43 19.87
CA PRO A 254 23.50 -7.49 18.91
C PRO A 254 23.16 -7.08 17.47
N LEU A 255 22.05 -6.35 17.30
CA LEU A 255 21.63 -5.80 16.01
C LEU A 255 22.58 -4.70 15.50
N GLY A 256 22.97 -3.76 16.36
CA GLY A 256 23.95 -2.74 16.01
C GLY A 256 25.32 -3.34 15.70
N TYR A 257 25.70 -4.42 16.40
CA TYR A 257 26.93 -5.16 16.13
C TYR A 257 26.91 -5.82 14.75
N SER A 258 25.82 -6.51 14.37
CA SER A 258 25.73 -7.12 13.04
C SER A 258 25.76 -6.07 11.91
N ILE A 259 25.09 -4.93 12.07
CA ILE A 259 25.18 -3.77 11.15
C ILE A 259 26.61 -3.21 11.11
N SER A 260 27.31 -3.24 12.25
CA SER A 260 28.67 -2.72 12.36
C SER A 260 29.67 -3.51 11.51
N LEU A 261 29.46 -4.82 11.34
CA LEU A 261 30.33 -5.73 10.59
C LEU A 261 30.22 -5.57 9.06
N GLY A 262 29.14 -4.95 8.57
CA GLY A 262 28.98 -4.61 7.15
C GLY A 262 27.99 -5.51 6.39
N PRO A 263 27.86 -5.31 5.05
CA PRO A 263 26.79 -5.91 4.25
C PRO A 263 26.77 -7.45 4.23
N LYS A 264 27.92 -8.09 4.49
CA LYS A 264 28.00 -9.55 4.60
C LYS A 264 27.11 -10.10 5.73
N TRP A 265 26.82 -9.31 6.76
CA TRP A 265 26.00 -9.70 7.92
C TRP A 265 24.54 -9.24 7.82
N ASP A 266 24.10 -8.75 6.65
CA ASP A 266 22.69 -8.35 6.44
C ASP A 266 21.72 -9.50 6.75
N ALA A 267 22.05 -10.74 6.36
CA ALA A 267 21.25 -11.92 6.67
C ALA A 267 21.09 -12.13 8.19
N THR A 268 22.16 -11.89 8.95
CA THR A 268 22.13 -11.98 10.41
C THR A 268 21.31 -10.86 11.03
N SER A 269 21.44 -9.62 10.52
CA SER A 269 20.59 -8.49 10.92
C SER A 269 19.11 -8.75 10.65
N ILE A 270 18.75 -9.39 9.53
CA ILE A 270 17.38 -9.83 9.21
C ILE A 270 16.89 -10.82 10.27
N VAL A 271 17.68 -11.83 10.63
CA VAL A 271 17.28 -12.83 11.63
C VAL A 271 17.05 -12.22 12.99
N ILE A 272 17.93 -11.31 13.44
CA ILE A 272 17.77 -10.58 14.70
C ILE A 272 16.52 -9.69 14.64
N CYS A 273 16.32 -8.91 13.57
CA CYS A 273 15.14 -8.08 13.39
C CYS A 273 13.84 -8.91 13.37
N GLY A 274 13.83 -10.06 12.69
CA GLY A 274 12.72 -11.00 12.67
C GLY A 274 12.42 -11.60 14.05
N ALA A 275 13.46 -11.85 14.86
CA ALA A 275 13.30 -12.25 16.26
C ALA A 275 12.64 -11.14 17.11
N LEU A 276 13.07 -9.88 16.94
CA LEU A 276 12.44 -8.72 17.58
C LEU A 276 10.97 -8.57 17.15
N SER A 277 10.68 -8.71 15.85
CA SER A 277 9.32 -8.66 15.30
C SER A 277 8.43 -9.75 15.90
N LYS A 278 8.92 -10.99 15.98
CA LYS A 278 8.18 -12.11 16.58
C LYS A 278 7.88 -11.84 18.07
N PHE A 279 8.82 -11.26 18.80
CA PHE A 279 8.60 -10.87 20.20
C PHE A 279 7.49 -9.84 20.33
N VAL A 280 7.51 -8.78 19.53
CA VAL A 280 6.46 -7.75 19.53
C VAL A 280 5.09 -8.34 19.18
N ASN A 281 5.02 -9.21 18.17
CA ASN A 281 3.78 -9.91 17.79
C ASN A 281 3.26 -10.91 18.83
N SER A 282 4.11 -11.36 19.76
CA SER A 282 3.70 -12.29 20.83
C SER A 282 3.14 -11.59 22.06
N LEU A 283 3.20 -10.25 22.09
CA LEU A 283 2.61 -9.47 23.17
C LEU A 283 1.09 -9.47 23.02
N PRO A 284 0.33 -9.48 24.13
CA PRO A 284 -1.12 -9.37 24.07
C PRO A 284 -1.50 -8.02 23.44
N ASP A 285 -2.33 -8.06 22.40
CA ASP A 285 -2.86 -6.86 21.77
C ASP A 285 -3.84 -6.16 22.74
N ASP A 286 -3.69 -4.84 22.90
CA ASP A 286 -4.56 -4.04 23.77
C ASP A 286 -6.05 -4.09 23.33
N ASP A 287 -6.32 -4.48 22.09
CA ASP A 287 -7.65 -4.44 21.46
C ASP A 287 -8.54 -5.66 21.79
N GLU A 288 -7.98 -6.83 22.12
CA GLU A 288 -8.77 -8.06 22.31
C GLU A 288 -9.76 -7.94 23.48
N HIS A 289 -9.49 -7.08 24.46
CA HIS A 289 -10.36 -6.89 25.62
C HIS A 289 -11.51 -5.89 25.39
N ILE A 290 -11.46 -5.06 24.34
CA ILE A 290 -12.49 -4.05 24.08
C ILE A 290 -13.75 -4.70 23.45
N VAL A 291 -13.57 -5.71 22.60
CA VAL A 291 -14.70 -6.31 21.87
C VAL A 291 -15.47 -7.33 22.72
N ALA A 292 -14.79 -8.04 23.63
CA ALA A 292 -15.42 -9.04 24.50
C ALA A 292 -16.38 -8.45 25.55
N SER A 293 -16.25 -7.16 25.89
CA SER A 293 -17.09 -6.50 26.90
C SER A 293 -18.34 -5.80 26.33
N ALA A 294 -18.48 -5.70 25.01
CA ALA A 294 -19.64 -5.08 24.36
C ALA A 294 -20.85 -6.02 24.17
N GLY A 295 -20.70 -7.32 24.47
CA GLY A 295 -21.73 -8.35 24.24
C GLY A 295 -22.74 -8.60 25.37
N GLN A 296 -22.55 -8.02 26.57
CA GLN A 296 -23.48 -8.18 27.70
C GLN A 296 -24.25 -6.87 27.97
N LYS A 297 -25.30 -6.63 27.18
CA LYS A 297 -26.34 -5.64 27.52
C LYS A 297 -27.30 -6.25 28.55
N GLY A 298 -27.09 -5.93 29.82
CA GLY A 298 -28.14 -5.93 30.84
C GLY A 298 -28.55 -4.48 31.11
N GLU A 299 -29.80 -4.16 30.86
CA GLU A 299 -30.42 -2.85 31.11
C GLU A 299 -30.28 -2.43 32.58
N SER A 300 -29.54 -1.36 32.86
CA SER A 300 -29.86 -0.45 33.98
C SER A 300 -29.02 0.83 33.95
N SER A 301 -29.70 1.90 33.53
CA SER A 301 -29.74 3.22 34.17
C SER A 301 -28.45 3.93 34.62
N ALA A 302 -28.13 4.99 33.87
CA ALA A 302 -27.75 6.33 34.33
C ALA A 302 -26.62 6.50 35.36
N THR A 303 -25.41 6.77 34.86
CA THR A 303 -24.61 8.01 35.12
C THR A 303 -23.22 7.87 34.48
N THR A 304 -23.04 8.50 33.32
CA THR A 304 -21.85 8.40 32.48
C THR A 304 -20.67 9.19 33.05
N LYS A 305 -19.97 8.64 34.05
CA LYS A 305 -18.56 8.99 34.32
C LYS A 305 -17.71 8.25 33.28
N ARG A 306 -17.14 8.99 32.32
CA ARG A 306 -16.14 8.47 31.36
C ARG A 306 -15.00 7.81 32.12
N ARG A 307 -15.10 6.49 32.35
CA ARG A 307 -13.97 5.68 32.83
C ARG A 307 -12.92 5.75 31.72
N ARG A 308 -11.88 6.59 31.92
CA ARG A 308 -10.64 6.53 31.14
C ARG A 308 -10.25 5.06 31.12
N GLY A 309 -10.19 4.48 29.93
CA GLY A 309 -9.95 3.06 29.71
C GLY A 309 -8.80 2.60 30.60
N HIS A 310 -9.03 1.49 31.29
CA HIS A 310 -7.99 0.83 32.05
C HIS A 310 -6.97 0.36 31.01
N LYS A 311 -5.93 1.17 30.79
CA LYS A 311 -4.79 0.81 29.94
C LYS A 311 -4.34 -0.55 30.44
N THR A 312 -4.44 -1.59 29.61
CA THR A 312 -3.97 -2.92 29.93
C THR A 312 -2.51 -2.76 30.30
N GLN A 313 -2.22 -2.76 31.60
CA GLN A 313 -0.90 -2.39 32.07
C GLN A 313 -0.02 -3.60 31.82
N LEU A 314 0.67 -3.58 30.68
CA LEU A 314 1.70 -4.56 30.35
C LEU A 314 2.65 -4.71 31.56
N ASP A 315 3.05 -5.95 31.84
CA ASP A 315 3.99 -6.28 32.90
C ASP A 315 5.20 -5.30 32.84
N PRO A 316 5.60 -4.66 33.95
CA PRO A 316 6.75 -3.77 34.00
C PRO A 316 8.01 -4.31 33.33
N ARG A 317 8.25 -5.63 33.41
CA ARG A 317 9.37 -6.29 32.72
C ARG A 317 9.23 -6.24 31.20
N THR A 318 8.04 -6.52 30.68
CA THR A 318 7.73 -6.42 29.25
C THR A 318 7.86 -4.98 28.76
N MET A 319 7.38 -4.01 29.53
CA MET A 319 7.57 -2.58 29.23
C MET A 319 9.04 -2.19 29.18
N GLN A 320 9.87 -2.71 30.09
CA GLN A 320 11.31 -2.48 30.05
C GLN A 320 11.96 -3.08 28.79
N ARG A 321 11.57 -4.31 28.41
CA ARG A 321 12.03 -4.95 27.17
C ARG A 321 11.64 -4.14 25.93
N LEU A 322 10.40 -3.65 25.88
CA LEU A 322 9.93 -2.78 24.79
C LEU A 322 10.72 -1.47 24.70
N ARG A 323 11.04 -0.84 25.84
CA ARG A 323 11.91 0.35 25.84
C ARG A 323 13.29 0.06 25.28
N LYS A 324 13.92 -1.05 25.69
CA LYS A 324 15.23 -1.47 25.15
C LYS A 324 15.16 -1.76 23.66
N LEU A 325 14.14 -2.51 23.22
CA LEU A 325 13.88 -2.79 21.81
C LEU A 325 13.77 -1.50 20.98
N LYS A 326 12.99 -0.52 21.45
CA LYS A 326 12.83 0.79 20.79
C LYS A 326 14.15 1.54 20.66
N VAL A 327 14.94 1.58 21.73
CA VAL A 327 16.27 2.22 21.70
C VAL A 327 17.19 1.50 20.70
N ASN A 328 17.21 0.17 20.72
CA ASN A 328 18.04 -0.62 19.80
C ASN A 328 17.66 -0.40 18.34
N LEU A 329 16.36 -0.39 18.02
CA LEU A 329 15.89 -0.14 16.66
C LEU A 329 16.26 1.26 16.20
N LYS A 330 16.12 2.28 17.05
CA LYS A 330 16.55 3.65 16.74
C LYS A 330 18.04 3.72 16.44
N LEU A 331 18.88 3.11 17.28
CA LEU A 331 20.32 3.04 17.06
C LEU A 331 20.69 2.27 15.78
N ALA A 332 19.96 1.20 15.47
CA ALA A 332 20.13 0.42 14.25
C ALA A 332 19.75 1.22 13.00
N ILE A 333 18.66 1.99 13.06
CA ILE A 333 18.22 2.91 12.01
C ILE A 333 19.31 3.96 11.75
N ASP A 334 19.76 4.66 12.81
CA ASP A 334 20.81 5.67 12.70
C ASP A 334 22.07 5.07 12.07
N SER A 335 22.52 3.93 12.58
CA SER A 335 23.73 3.25 12.09
C SER A 335 23.61 2.75 10.66
N SER A 336 22.42 2.32 10.25
CA SER A 336 22.16 1.87 8.88
C SER A 336 22.16 3.04 7.90
N ILE A 337 21.61 4.19 8.31
CA ILE A 337 21.64 5.44 7.52
C ILE A 337 23.08 5.94 7.39
N PHE A 338 23.86 5.96 8.47
CA PHE A 338 25.28 6.37 8.42
C PHE A 338 26.18 5.48 7.55
N LYS A 339 25.75 4.25 7.25
CA LYS A 339 26.50 3.26 6.47
C LYS A 339 25.90 2.96 5.10
N ASP A 340 24.87 3.70 4.70
CA ASP A 340 24.10 3.46 3.46
C ASP A 340 23.51 2.04 3.34
N GLN A 341 23.25 1.36 4.47
CA GLN A 341 22.64 0.03 4.52
C GLN A 341 21.11 0.11 4.64
N THR A 342 20.46 0.69 3.62
CA THR A 342 19.02 1.02 3.68
C THR A 342 18.08 -0.18 3.45
N ASN A 343 18.61 -1.34 3.03
CA ASN A 343 17.85 -2.56 2.71
C ASN A 343 16.91 -3.01 3.84
N LEU A 344 17.32 -2.81 5.10
CA LEU A 344 16.58 -3.27 6.29
C LEU A 344 15.84 -2.15 7.02
N LEU A 345 15.97 -0.91 6.55
CA LEU A 345 15.39 0.26 7.20
C LEU A 345 13.87 0.13 7.34
N ALA A 346 13.19 -0.32 6.29
CA ALA A 346 11.75 -0.55 6.31
C ALA A 346 11.35 -1.61 7.37
N SER A 347 12.15 -2.68 7.52
CA SER A 347 11.89 -3.72 8.52
C SER A 347 12.09 -3.21 9.94
N TYR A 348 13.16 -2.45 10.22
CA TYR A 348 13.39 -1.87 11.55
C TYR A 348 12.25 -0.95 11.97
N MET A 349 11.79 -0.12 11.02
CA MET A 349 10.70 0.82 11.23
C MET A 349 9.37 0.12 11.45
N GLN A 350 9.08 -0.94 10.69
CA GLN A 350 7.90 -1.75 10.91
C GLN A 350 7.87 -2.32 12.33
N VAL A 351 8.97 -2.90 12.81
CA VAL A 351 9.05 -3.43 14.19
C VAL A 351 8.91 -2.30 15.22
N LEU A 352 9.51 -1.14 14.96
CA LEU A 352 9.42 0.02 15.84
C LEU A 352 7.96 0.47 15.98
N ILE A 353 7.25 0.67 14.87
CA ILE A 353 5.84 1.04 14.83
C ILE A 353 4.98 0.00 15.56
N MET A 354 5.20 -1.29 15.28
CA MET A 354 4.49 -2.37 15.97
C MET A 354 4.74 -2.35 17.49
N SER A 355 5.93 -1.93 17.93
CA SER A 355 6.28 -1.83 19.36
C SER A 355 5.74 -0.58 20.06
N GLU A 356 5.46 0.49 19.31
CA GLU A 356 4.79 1.70 19.82
C GLU A 356 3.28 1.48 19.99
N GLY A 357 2.71 0.60 19.17
CA GLY A 357 1.33 0.19 19.24
C GLY A 357 0.36 1.19 18.61
N LEU A 358 -0.92 0.80 18.62
CA LEU A 358 -1.99 1.56 17.96
C LEU A 358 -2.25 2.92 18.61
N GLY A 359 -1.97 3.06 19.91
CA GLY A 359 -2.09 4.34 20.62
C GLY A 359 -1.21 5.42 20.00
N TRP A 360 0.03 5.09 19.66
CA TRP A 360 0.93 6.03 18.99
C TRP A 360 0.42 6.40 17.60
N VAL A 361 -0.05 5.43 16.81
CA VAL A 361 -0.63 5.70 15.47
C VAL A 361 -1.84 6.64 15.60
N ALA A 362 -2.69 6.42 16.60
CA ALA A 362 -3.86 7.28 16.86
C ALA A 362 -3.44 8.71 17.27
N ASP A 363 -2.50 8.85 18.19
CA ASP A 363 -1.99 10.15 18.66
C ASP A 363 -1.28 10.92 17.52
N SER A 364 -0.51 10.23 16.69
CA SER A 364 0.13 10.79 15.49
C SER A 364 -0.91 11.18 14.44
N THR A 365 -1.93 10.35 14.21
CA THR A 365 -3.03 10.65 13.29
C THR A 365 -3.79 11.89 13.75
N GLU A 366 -4.09 12.02 15.04
CA GLU A 366 -4.75 13.19 15.61
C GLU A 366 -3.89 14.46 15.47
N SER A 367 -2.58 14.33 15.66
CA SER A 367 -1.65 15.44 15.50
C SER A 367 -1.59 15.94 14.05
N VAL A 368 -1.52 15.03 13.07
CA VAL A 368 -1.57 15.35 11.64
C VAL A 368 -2.94 15.92 11.27
N GLN A 369 -4.03 15.37 11.82
CA GLN A 369 -5.38 15.89 11.61
C GLN A 369 -5.51 17.35 12.06
N ARG A 370 -5.02 17.70 13.26
CA ARG A 370 -5.07 19.09 13.74
C ARG A 370 -4.27 20.03 12.83
N ALA A 371 -3.11 19.58 12.34
CA ALA A 371 -2.32 20.33 11.38
C ALA A 371 -3.07 20.53 10.06
N LEU A 372 -3.72 19.49 9.53
CA LEU A 372 -4.56 19.55 8.33
C LEU A 372 -5.76 20.48 8.51
N GLU A 373 -6.46 20.44 9.65
CA GLU A 373 -7.58 21.32 9.94
C GLU A 373 -7.16 22.80 9.99
N ASN A 374 -6.02 23.10 10.61
CA ASN A 374 -5.48 24.45 10.65
C ASN A 374 -5.08 24.93 9.25
N HIS A 375 -4.45 24.05 8.46
CA HIS A 375 -4.04 24.32 7.08
C HIS A 375 -5.25 24.62 6.19
N ILE A 376 -6.27 23.76 6.18
CA ILE A 376 -7.45 23.89 5.29
C ILE A 376 -8.34 25.08 5.68
N ARG A 377 -8.45 25.41 6.97
CA ARG A 377 -9.23 26.59 7.39
C ARG A 377 -8.58 27.90 7.00
N GLY A 378 -7.33 27.90 6.53
CA GLY A 378 -6.59 29.11 6.20
C GLY A 378 -6.52 30.07 7.39
N VAL A 379 -6.57 29.54 8.62
CA VAL A 379 -6.38 30.36 9.81
C VAL A 379 -4.91 30.74 9.78
N SER A 380 -4.62 31.91 9.21
CA SER A 380 -3.39 32.62 9.42
C SER A 380 -3.29 32.85 10.93
N SER A 381 -2.64 31.90 11.59
CA SER A 381 -2.28 32.00 12.99
C SER A 381 -1.68 33.38 13.18
N GLY A 382 -2.27 34.16 14.10
CA GLY A 382 -1.87 35.54 14.36
C GLY A 382 -0.35 35.68 14.50
N GLU A 383 0.17 36.84 14.08
CA GLU A 383 1.60 37.17 14.01
C GLU A 383 2.43 36.46 15.09
N GLY A 384 3.08 35.35 14.72
CA GLY A 384 3.99 34.61 15.58
C GLY A 384 3.77 33.10 15.69
N GLN A 385 2.59 32.56 15.35
CA GLN A 385 2.38 31.10 15.36
C GLN A 385 2.53 30.53 13.94
N VAL A 386 3.65 29.86 13.68
CA VAL A 386 3.93 29.20 12.40
C VAL A 386 2.88 28.11 12.18
N SER A 387 2.08 28.21 11.11
CA SER A 387 1.17 27.13 10.71
C SER A 387 2.00 25.88 10.43
N SER A 388 1.87 24.86 11.27
CA SER A 388 2.61 23.61 11.10
C SER A 388 2.13 22.93 9.82
N ASN A 389 3.00 22.84 8.82
CA ASN A 389 2.71 22.10 7.60
C ASN A 389 2.39 20.63 7.99
N PRO A 390 1.24 20.09 7.59
CA PRO A 390 0.83 18.74 7.99
C PRO A 390 1.81 17.65 7.53
N ILE A 391 2.53 17.85 6.42
CA ILE A 391 3.59 16.93 5.98
C ILE A 391 4.78 16.96 6.94
N THR A 392 5.17 18.15 7.40
CA THR A 392 6.25 18.28 8.39
C THR A 392 5.86 17.57 9.68
N VAL A 393 4.64 17.77 10.17
CA VAL A 393 4.14 17.08 11.36
C VAL A 393 4.12 15.56 11.17
N ALA A 394 3.68 15.07 10.00
CA ALA A 394 3.68 13.64 9.69
C ALA A 394 5.11 13.06 9.59
N ASN A 395 6.05 13.80 8.97
CA ASN A 395 7.46 13.44 8.90
C ASN A 395 8.10 13.38 10.29
N ASP A 396 7.82 14.37 11.13
CA ASP A 396 8.32 14.44 12.51
C ASP A 396 7.77 13.29 13.36
N CYS A 397 6.53 12.85 13.10
CA CYS A 397 5.95 11.69 13.77
C CYS A 397 6.70 10.40 13.40
N VAL A 398 6.91 10.12 12.11
CA VAL A 398 7.40 8.80 11.66
C VAL A 398 8.87 8.76 11.28
N MET A 399 9.64 9.83 11.53
CA MET A 399 11.10 9.85 11.39
C MET A 399 11.59 9.31 10.03
N HIS A 400 11.06 9.86 8.93
CA HIS A 400 11.43 9.57 7.54
C HIS A 400 10.97 8.24 6.91
N VAL A 401 10.01 7.52 7.50
CA VAL A 401 9.39 6.38 6.80
C VAL A 401 8.41 6.90 5.75
N SER A 402 8.86 7.04 4.50
CA SER A 402 8.06 7.66 3.43
C SER A 402 6.67 7.03 3.26
N ASN A 403 6.55 5.71 3.42
CA ASN A 403 5.25 5.02 3.32
C ASN A 403 4.31 5.38 4.49
N ALA A 404 4.86 5.47 5.71
CA ALA A 404 4.06 5.74 6.90
C ALA A 404 3.59 7.20 6.99
N VAL A 405 4.33 8.12 6.37
CA VAL A 405 3.92 9.53 6.23
C VAL A 405 2.64 9.62 5.41
N GLY A 406 2.60 8.94 4.25
CA GLY A 406 1.39 8.86 3.42
C GLY A 406 0.23 8.23 4.19
N ASP A 407 0.49 7.16 4.92
CA ASP A 407 -0.53 6.46 5.71
C ASP A 407 -1.10 7.34 6.84
N LEU A 408 -0.28 8.13 7.55
CA LEU A 408 -0.77 9.05 8.58
C LEU A 408 -1.65 10.13 7.98
N ILE A 409 -1.26 10.68 6.83
CA ILE A 409 -2.02 11.70 6.13
C ILE A 409 -3.38 11.13 5.70
N LEU A 410 -3.39 9.95 5.09
CA LEU A 410 -4.62 9.26 4.67
C LEU A 410 -5.52 8.91 5.86
N ALA A 411 -4.94 8.40 6.95
CA ALA A 411 -5.67 8.12 8.18
C ALA A 411 -6.27 9.40 8.79
N ALA A 412 -5.52 10.51 8.78
CA ALA A 412 -5.97 11.79 9.29
C ALA A 412 -7.10 12.37 8.44
N PHE A 413 -6.96 12.33 7.11
CA PHE A 413 -8.04 12.71 6.19
C PHE A 413 -9.30 11.87 6.42
N TRP A 414 -9.14 10.56 6.60
CA TRP A 414 -10.25 9.68 6.89
C TRP A 414 -10.98 10.09 8.18
N GLN A 415 -10.23 10.41 9.25
CA GLN A 415 -10.83 10.90 10.50
C GLN A 415 -11.59 12.23 10.32
N MET A 416 -11.18 13.08 9.38
CA MET A 416 -11.87 14.34 9.09
C MET A 416 -13.20 14.16 8.36
N VAL A 417 -13.29 13.15 7.49
CA VAL A 417 -14.51 12.81 6.72
C VAL A 417 -15.39 11.74 7.38
N LEU A 418 -14.93 11.16 8.48
CA LEU A 418 -15.64 10.11 9.22
C LEU A 418 -17.04 10.59 9.61
N LEU A 419 -18.06 9.87 9.15
CA LEU A 419 -19.45 10.19 9.47
C LEU A 419 -19.73 9.89 10.94
N ARG A 420 -20.30 10.85 11.65
CA ARG A 420 -20.78 10.59 13.01
C ARG A 420 -22.02 9.71 12.92
N PRO A 421 -22.22 8.75 13.85
CA PRO A 421 -23.44 7.94 13.87
C PRO A 421 -24.74 8.76 13.93
N SER A 422 -24.69 10.01 14.39
CA SER A 422 -25.82 10.95 14.41
C SER A 422 -26.12 11.62 13.07
N GLU A 423 -25.17 11.62 12.14
CA GLU A 423 -25.30 12.26 10.82
C GLU A 423 -25.93 11.33 9.79
N VAL A 424 -25.95 10.02 10.07
CA VAL A 424 -26.56 9.01 9.20
C VAL A 424 -27.96 8.70 9.68
N ALA A 425 -28.92 8.69 8.74
CA ALA A 425 -30.29 8.33 9.04
C ALA A 425 -30.35 6.92 9.66
N PRO A 426 -31.19 6.69 10.69
CA PRO A 426 -31.26 5.40 11.37
C PRO A 426 -31.58 4.24 10.41
N GLU A 427 -32.41 4.50 9.39
CA GLU A 427 -32.76 3.52 8.34
C GLU A 427 -31.57 3.15 7.44
N ALA A 428 -30.65 4.08 7.17
CA ALA A 428 -29.47 3.81 6.36
C ALA A 428 -28.44 2.96 7.12
N LYS A 429 -28.49 2.95 8.45
CA LYS A 429 -27.50 2.31 9.31
C LYS A 429 -27.45 0.79 9.17
N GLU A 430 -28.57 0.14 8.86
CA GLU A 430 -28.61 -1.32 8.69
C GLU A 430 -27.99 -1.78 7.35
N SER A 431 -28.06 -0.93 6.32
CA SER A 431 -27.56 -1.24 4.97
C SER A 431 -26.11 -0.83 4.73
N MET A 432 -25.53 -0.04 5.64
CA MET A 432 -24.28 0.68 5.40
C MET A 432 -23.09 -0.09 5.97
N ASN A 433 -21.98 -0.10 5.24
CA ASN A 433 -20.77 -0.79 5.68
C ASN A 433 -20.32 -0.19 7.04
N PRO A 434 -20.17 -1.01 8.12
CA PRO A 434 -19.71 -0.54 9.42
C PRO A 434 -18.35 0.17 9.37
N ASP A 435 -17.54 -0.13 8.36
CA ASP A 435 -16.22 0.47 8.17
C ASP A 435 -16.27 1.99 7.98
N LEU A 436 -17.38 2.53 7.46
CA LEU A 436 -17.55 3.98 7.23
C LEU A 436 -17.63 4.80 8.52
N PHE A 437 -17.91 4.14 9.64
CA PHE A 437 -17.99 4.74 10.97
C PHE A 437 -16.75 4.46 11.81
N SER A 438 -15.85 3.62 11.31
CA SER A 438 -14.65 3.21 12.01
C SER A 438 -13.42 3.95 11.48
N PRO A 439 -12.43 4.30 12.34
CA PRO A 439 -11.14 4.75 11.85
C PRO A 439 -10.50 3.67 10.97
N ILE A 440 -9.50 4.05 10.15
CA ILE A 440 -8.71 3.04 9.43
C ILE A 440 -8.03 2.15 10.47
N PRO A 441 -8.11 0.81 10.36
CA PRO A 441 -7.51 -0.06 11.35
C PRO A 441 -6.00 0.19 11.42
N GLY A 442 -5.45 0.47 12.60
CA GLY A 442 -4.02 0.79 12.67
C GLY A 442 -3.11 -0.41 12.39
N TYR A 443 -3.61 -1.65 12.41
CA TYR A 443 -2.81 -2.85 12.11
C TYR A 443 -2.33 -2.94 10.64
N ILE A 444 -2.96 -2.18 9.72
CA ILE A 444 -2.50 -2.08 8.32
C ILE A 444 -1.54 -0.91 8.09
N PHE A 445 -1.28 -0.09 9.11
CA PHE A 445 -0.43 1.08 9.02
C PHE A 445 1.02 0.72 8.66
N ALA A 446 1.62 1.51 7.78
CA ALA A 446 2.95 1.32 7.21
C ALA A 446 3.14 -0.02 6.48
N ARG A 447 2.05 -0.69 6.07
CA ARG A 447 2.08 -1.95 5.30
C ARG A 447 1.69 -1.69 3.85
N ASP A 448 2.70 -1.63 2.99
CA ASP A 448 2.56 -1.53 1.53
C ASP A 448 1.54 -0.44 1.10
N ASP A 449 0.54 -0.80 0.29
CA ASP A 449 -0.52 0.09 -0.20
C ASP A 449 -1.87 -0.15 0.50
N ARG A 450 -1.89 -0.90 1.61
CA ARG A 450 -3.15 -1.36 2.25
C ARG A 450 -3.98 -0.22 2.81
N VAL A 451 -3.35 0.77 3.45
CA VAL A 451 -4.03 1.97 3.96
C VAL A 451 -4.65 2.75 2.79
N ALA A 452 -3.90 2.95 1.71
CA ALA A 452 -4.39 3.61 0.51
C ALA A 452 -5.55 2.85 -0.15
N THR A 453 -5.49 1.53 -0.21
CA THR A 453 -6.59 0.70 -0.74
C THR A 453 -7.85 0.80 0.12
N GLN A 454 -7.72 0.65 1.43
CA GLN A 454 -8.84 0.81 2.37
C GLN A 454 -9.44 2.21 2.33
N TYR A 455 -8.60 3.24 2.28
CA TYR A 455 -9.04 4.63 2.13
C TYR A 455 -9.87 4.82 0.85
N ARG A 456 -9.37 4.36 -0.30
CA ARG A 456 -10.08 4.46 -1.59
C ARG A 456 -11.41 3.72 -1.59
N GLU A 457 -11.44 2.50 -1.06
CA GLU A 457 -12.68 1.72 -0.95
C GLU A 457 -13.72 2.43 -0.08
N ARG A 458 -13.30 2.92 1.08
CA ARG A 458 -14.18 3.65 2.01
C ARG A 458 -14.68 4.98 1.45
N ILE A 459 -13.85 5.73 0.72
CA ILE A 459 -14.25 6.98 0.05
C ILE A 459 -15.28 6.72 -1.07
N ARG A 460 -15.07 5.70 -1.91
CA ARG A 460 -16.03 5.33 -2.96
C ARG A 460 -17.38 4.94 -2.37
N GLU A 461 -17.36 4.16 -1.30
CA GLU A 461 -18.58 3.74 -0.63
C GLU A 461 -19.27 4.92 0.08
N LEU A 462 -18.52 5.81 0.72
CA LEU A 462 -19.05 7.05 1.29
C LEU A 462 -19.75 7.90 0.21
N ARG A 463 -19.16 8.00 -0.98
CA ARG A 463 -19.76 8.70 -2.12
C ARG A 463 -21.08 8.06 -2.54
N ARG A 464 -21.12 6.74 -2.69
CA ARG A 464 -22.36 6.00 -3.03
C ARG A 464 -23.47 6.33 -2.03
N VAL A 465 -23.17 6.31 -0.73
CA VAL A 465 -24.14 6.63 0.33
C VAL A 465 -24.60 8.09 0.26
N LEU A 466 -23.68 9.03 -0.01
CA LEU A 466 -24.02 10.45 -0.15
C LEU A 466 -24.91 10.73 -1.37
N ASP A 467 -24.65 10.05 -2.49
CA ASP A 467 -25.45 10.15 -3.72
C ASP A 467 -26.86 9.56 -3.51
N GLU A 468 -26.98 8.42 -2.83
CA GLU A 468 -28.27 7.85 -2.44
C GLU A 468 -29.04 8.76 -1.48
N ALA A 469 -28.38 9.34 -0.49
CA ALA A 469 -28.98 10.29 0.43
C ALA A 469 -29.41 11.60 -0.27
N LYS A 470 -28.72 12.00 -1.34
CA LYS A 470 -29.11 13.13 -2.19
C LYS A 470 -30.35 12.79 -3.01
N LEU A 471 -30.38 11.65 -3.67
CA LEU A 471 -31.53 11.19 -4.45
C LEU A 471 -32.80 11.12 -3.59
N ARG A 472 -32.72 10.55 -2.38
CA ARG A 472 -33.85 10.50 -1.44
C ARG A 472 -34.34 11.89 -1.02
N ALA A 473 -33.42 12.82 -0.78
CA ALA A 473 -33.79 14.20 -0.43
C ALA A 473 -34.51 14.91 -1.59
N ASP A 474 -34.05 14.69 -2.82
CA ASP A 474 -34.66 15.25 -4.03
C ASP A 474 -36.07 14.64 -4.28
N GLU A 475 -36.25 13.32 -4.04
CA GLU A 475 -37.55 12.65 -4.09
C GLU A 475 -38.54 13.16 -3.02
N GLU A 476 -38.06 13.38 -1.79
CA GLU A 476 -38.88 13.96 -0.72
C GLU A 476 -39.31 15.38 -1.04
N GLU A 477 -38.41 16.19 -1.57
CA GLU A 477 -38.71 17.55 -1.99
C GLU A 477 -39.70 17.55 -3.16
N GLY A 478 -39.55 16.66 -4.14
CA GLY A 478 -40.54 16.45 -5.20
C GLY A 478 -41.91 16.03 -4.67
N ARG A 479 -41.95 15.14 -3.66
CA ARG A 479 -43.20 14.76 -2.96
C ARG A 479 -43.82 15.94 -2.21
N ARG A 480 -43.03 16.79 -1.56
CA ARG A 480 -43.51 18.01 -0.88
C ARG A 480 -44.07 19.01 -1.88
N GLN A 481 -43.38 19.26 -2.98
CA GLN A 481 -43.85 20.16 -4.04
C GLN A 481 -45.13 19.64 -4.70
N SER A 482 -45.24 18.33 -4.93
CA SER A 482 -46.46 17.70 -5.45
C SER A 482 -47.64 17.88 -4.49
N ARG A 483 -47.42 17.65 -3.18
CA ARG A 483 -48.43 17.91 -2.14
C ARG A 483 -48.85 19.38 -2.08
N ALA A 484 -47.90 20.30 -2.13
CA ALA A 484 -48.18 21.74 -2.15
C ALA A 484 -49.02 22.16 -3.37
N ARG A 485 -48.73 21.60 -4.55
CA ARG A 485 -49.53 21.83 -5.76
C ARG A 485 -50.95 21.29 -5.62
N THR A 486 -51.12 20.07 -5.10
CA THR A 486 -52.46 19.51 -4.88
C THR A 486 -53.30 20.37 -3.93
N LEU A 487 -52.71 20.84 -2.82
CA LEU A 487 -53.40 21.72 -1.86
C LEU A 487 -53.74 23.10 -2.45
N SER A 488 -52.87 23.66 -3.29
CA SER A 488 -53.12 24.94 -3.97
C SER A 488 -54.29 24.84 -4.96
N THR A 489 -54.43 23.72 -5.67
CA THR A 489 -55.54 23.52 -6.61
C THR A 489 -56.89 23.29 -5.93
N THR A 490 -56.92 22.65 -4.76
CA THR A 490 -58.18 22.39 -4.04
C THR A 490 -58.71 23.64 -3.32
N SER A 491 -57.82 24.54 -2.85
CA SER A 491 -58.24 25.74 -2.13
C SER A 491 -58.92 26.80 -3.02
N ARG A 492 -58.77 26.73 -4.34
CA ARG A 492 -59.35 27.73 -5.26
C ARG A 492 -60.79 27.43 -5.69
N LYS A 493 -61.35 26.27 -5.32
CA LYS A 493 -62.67 25.81 -5.82
C LYS A 493 -63.83 25.92 -4.83
N SER A 494 -63.63 26.52 -3.64
CA SER A 494 -64.69 26.60 -2.62
C SER A 494 -64.93 27.98 -2.02
N VAL A 495 -64.47 29.07 -2.63
CA VAL A 495 -64.89 30.43 -2.21
C VAL A 495 -66.24 30.73 -2.85
N ALA A 496 -67.30 30.22 -2.24
CA ALA A 496 -68.62 30.83 -2.34
C ALA A 496 -68.58 32.14 -1.52
N PRO A 497 -69.11 33.26 -2.04
CA PRO A 497 -69.15 34.51 -1.30
C PRO A 497 -70.28 34.43 -0.28
N SER A 498 -69.94 34.25 1.00
CA SER A 498 -70.86 34.52 2.10
C SER A 498 -70.16 35.32 3.18
N GLU A 499 -70.76 36.48 3.41
CA GLU A 499 -70.44 37.56 4.33
C GLU A 499 -70.26 37.16 5.81
N LEU A 500 -69.40 37.97 6.46
CA LEU A 500 -69.37 38.39 7.87
C LEU A 500 -68.70 37.50 8.95
N ASP A 501 -67.75 38.19 9.60
CA ASP A 501 -67.32 38.11 11.01
C ASP A 501 -66.85 36.77 11.58
N ASN A 502 -65.55 36.65 11.88
CA ASN A 502 -65.05 36.72 13.27
C ASN A 502 -63.52 36.58 13.33
N GLU A 503 -62.96 37.35 14.26
CA GLU A 503 -61.56 37.59 14.56
C GLU A 503 -61.02 36.49 15.47
N SER A 504 -60.07 35.65 15.01
CA SER A 504 -59.28 34.74 15.87
C SER A 504 -58.02 34.24 15.18
N ARG A 505 -56.89 34.87 15.49
CA ARG A 505 -55.53 34.54 15.03
C ARG A 505 -55.02 33.25 15.71
N PRO A 506 -54.60 32.19 14.97
CA PRO A 506 -53.81 31.12 15.58
C PRO A 506 -52.31 31.42 15.46
N ARG A 507 -51.61 31.33 16.60
CA ARG A 507 -50.15 31.40 16.70
C ARG A 507 -49.54 30.14 16.05
N SER A 508 -48.86 30.31 14.92
CA SER A 508 -48.01 29.29 14.32
C SER A 508 -46.65 29.24 15.05
N GLY A 509 -46.47 28.24 15.90
CA GLY A 509 -45.18 27.90 16.49
C GLY A 509 -44.77 26.49 16.08
N SER A 510 -43.53 26.36 15.60
CA SER A 510 -42.69 25.15 15.53
C SER A 510 -42.22 24.74 14.12
N THR A 511 -41.14 25.35 13.63
CA THR A 511 -40.25 24.75 12.63
C THR A 511 -38.88 25.40 12.73
N SER A 512 -37.96 24.84 13.52
CA SER A 512 -36.55 25.31 13.53
C SER A 512 -35.50 24.22 13.73
N GLN A 513 -35.82 22.93 13.55
CA GLN A 513 -34.83 21.84 13.72
C GLN A 513 -34.05 21.45 12.44
N GLN A 514 -34.29 22.09 11.29
CA GLN A 514 -33.55 21.77 10.05
C GLN A 514 -32.13 22.36 9.85
N PRO A 515 -31.65 23.42 10.55
CA PRO A 515 -30.39 24.05 10.15
C PRO A 515 -29.12 23.24 10.49
N THR A 516 -29.17 22.32 11.45
CA THR A 516 -27.98 21.58 11.91
C THR A 516 -27.53 20.47 10.94
N VAL A 517 -28.46 19.83 10.22
CA VAL A 517 -28.14 18.76 9.25
C VAL A 517 -27.52 19.33 7.96
N GLN A 518 -27.84 20.58 7.59
CA GLN A 518 -27.25 21.22 6.40
C GLN A 518 -25.79 21.67 6.62
N LEU A 519 -25.42 22.08 7.84
CA LEU A 519 -24.07 22.53 8.17
C LEU A 519 -23.04 21.38 8.16
N SER A 520 -23.39 20.20 8.67
CA SER A 520 -22.54 19.00 8.58
C SER A 520 -22.36 18.55 7.12
N ARG A 521 -23.42 18.64 6.30
CA ARG A 521 -23.39 18.30 4.88
C ARG A 521 -22.44 19.19 4.06
N ASN A 522 -22.42 20.50 4.33
CA ASN A 522 -21.52 21.44 3.64
C ASN A 522 -20.06 21.30 4.08
N ARG A 523 -19.83 21.01 5.37
CA ARG A 523 -18.50 20.71 5.90
C ARG A 523 -17.92 19.48 5.19
N ASN A 524 -18.67 18.39 5.14
CA ASN A 524 -18.20 17.14 4.54
C ASN A 524 -17.98 17.28 3.04
N LYS A 525 -18.78 18.09 2.32
CA LYS A 525 -18.60 18.26 0.86
C LYS A 525 -17.24 18.85 0.48
N ARG A 526 -16.75 19.89 1.17
CA ARG A 526 -15.42 20.48 0.89
C ARG A 526 -14.29 19.49 1.17
N PHE A 527 -14.33 18.83 2.33
CA PHE A 527 -13.32 17.83 2.70
C PHE A 527 -13.38 16.60 1.80
N LEU A 528 -14.57 16.19 1.35
CA LEU A 528 -14.75 15.07 0.44
C LEU A 528 -14.17 15.37 -0.94
N THR A 529 -14.43 16.55 -1.52
CA THR A 529 -13.84 16.92 -2.82
C THR A 529 -12.32 16.98 -2.74
N GLN A 530 -11.76 17.53 -1.66
CA GLN A 530 -10.32 17.53 -1.45
C GLN A 530 -9.79 16.10 -1.24
N ALA A 531 -10.44 15.28 -0.41
CA ALA A 531 -10.10 13.88 -0.17
C ALA A 531 -10.15 13.01 -1.44
N GLU A 532 -11.13 13.23 -2.31
CA GLU A 532 -11.27 12.55 -3.60
C GLU A 532 -10.13 12.91 -4.54
N GLN A 533 -9.87 14.21 -4.71
CA GLN A 533 -8.75 14.66 -5.53
C GLN A 533 -7.42 14.09 -5.01
N LEU A 534 -7.24 14.09 -3.68
CA LEU A 534 -6.09 13.48 -3.03
C LEU A 534 -6.06 11.96 -3.23
N ALA A 535 -7.19 11.25 -3.20
CA ALA A 535 -7.27 9.81 -3.40
C ALA A 535 -6.90 9.41 -4.83
N ASP A 536 -7.27 10.22 -5.82
CA ASP A 536 -6.97 9.99 -7.24
C ASP A 536 -5.52 10.37 -7.56
N GLU A 537 -5.03 11.51 -7.04
CA GLU A 537 -3.64 11.93 -7.16
C GLU A 537 -2.69 11.01 -6.40
N LEU A 538 -3.02 10.60 -5.17
CA LEU A 538 -2.25 9.57 -4.46
C LEU A 538 -2.40 8.21 -5.12
N GLY A 539 -3.59 7.85 -5.61
CA GLY A 539 -3.82 6.55 -6.26
C GLY A 539 -2.97 6.38 -7.52
N THR A 540 -2.68 7.47 -8.23
CA THR A 540 -1.72 7.50 -9.33
C THR A 540 -0.28 7.56 -8.80
N ALA A 541 0.00 8.37 -7.77
CA ALA A 541 1.33 8.49 -7.16
C ALA A 541 1.81 7.21 -6.46
N PHE A 542 0.94 6.40 -5.88
CA PHE A 542 1.29 5.14 -5.21
C PHE A 542 1.83 4.09 -6.17
N ARG A 543 1.65 4.28 -7.48
CA ARG A 543 2.28 3.49 -8.55
C ARG A 543 3.67 4.02 -8.95
N THR A 544 4.10 5.12 -8.35
CA THR A 544 5.33 5.85 -8.67
C THR A 544 6.31 5.83 -7.48
N SER A 545 7.52 6.34 -7.67
CA SER A 545 8.57 6.40 -6.63
C SER A 545 8.09 7.08 -5.33
N SER A 546 8.66 6.72 -4.17
CA SER A 546 8.40 7.39 -2.88
C SER A 546 8.66 8.90 -2.90
N GLU A 547 9.60 9.37 -3.73
CA GLU A 547 9.91 10.79 -3.89
C GLU A 547 8.81 11.52 -4.67
N GLN A 548 8.30 10.92 -5.74
CA GLN A 548 7.20 11.46 -6.54
C GLN A 548 5.88 11.52 -5.75
N ARG A 549 5.65 10.57 -4.84
CA ARG A 549 4.54 10.61 -3.88
C ARG A 549 4.61 11.83 -2.97
N LEU A 550 5.76 12.08 -2.35
CA LEU A 550 5.95 13.23 -1.47
C LEU A 550 5.80 14.55 -2.25
N GLU A 551 6.32 14.62 -3.48
CA GLU A 551 6.19 15.81 -4.33
C GLU A 551 4.72 16.09 -4.71
N LEU A 552 3.94 15.05 -5.04
CA LEU A 552 2.51 15.17 -5.32
C LEU A 552 1.72 15.62 -4.09
N ILE A 553 1.98 15.04 -2.92
CA ILE A 553 1.36 15.47 -1.66
C ILE A 553 1.73 16.93 -1.35
N GLN A 554 2.98 17.34 -1.58
CA GLN A 554 3.44 18.72 -1.40
C GLN A 554 2.79 19.68 -2.39
N ARG A 555 2.63 19.29 -3.66
CA ARG A 555 1.93 20.10 -4.68
C ARG A 555 0.46 20.27 -4.30
N PHE A 556 -0.20 19.20 -3.86
CA PHE A 556 -1.58 19.24 -3.42
C PHE A 556 -1.76 20.15 -2.20
N LEU A 557 -0.90 20.06 -1.19
CA LEU A 557 -1.00 20.92 0.00
C LEU A 557 -0.59 22.38 -0.22
N LYS A 558 0.01 22.70 -1.37
CA LYS A 558 0.27 24.10 -1.80
C LYS A 558 -0.93 24.72 -2.53
N LEU A 559 -1.90 23.93 -2.99
CA LEU A 559 -3.19 24.36 -3.55
C LEU A 559 -4.21 24.56 -2.42
#